data_AF-A0A6L7LYE1-F1
#
_entry.id   AF-A0A6L7LYE1-F1
#
_cell.length_a   1.000
_cell.length_b   1.000
_cell.length_c   1.000
_cell.angle_alpha   90.00
_cell.angle_beta   90.00
_cell.angle_gamma   90.00
#
_symmetry.space_group_name_H-M   'P 1'
#
loop_
_entity.id
_entity.type
_entity.pdbx_description
1 polymer ?
#
loop_
_entity_poly.entity_id
_entity_poly.type
_entity_poly.pdbx_seq_one_letter_code
_entity_poly.pdbx_strand_id
1 'polypeptide(L)'
;MFLVDAVEMLSEVVIRSTDKESFDLDWYKKSFIEDEVKKERQAAHGGTSIKSISNKRKTTKKSVVLEESLRSFEAVRNIVNELSDTELSLKLSIERRNVKTSMNLNESLVLINALALRRNQIRGGRWSSFGKRVEQPLLIAMCRIFKVPPANYLCGERKGLREVDFHYLTEVETG
;
A
#
# COMPACT_ATOMS: atom_id res chain seq x y z
N MET A 1 12.23 -1.95 0.87
CA MET A 1 11.26 -2.59 1.79
C MET A 1 9.98 -3.03 1.07
N PHE A 2 9.29 -2.18 0.28
CA PHE A 2 8.11 -2.60 -0.53
C PHE A 2 8.39 -3.77 -1.49
N LEU A 3 9.53 -3.77 -2.21
CA LEU A 3 9.85 -4.85 -3.14
C LEU A 3 9.97 -6.21 -2.43
N VAL A 4 10.41 -6.23 -1.17
CA VAL A 4 10.45 -7.46 -0.37
C VAL A 4 9.04 -7.93 -0.05
N ASP A 5 8.18 -7.03 0.45
CA ASP A 5 6.77 -7.34 0.74
C ASP A 5 5.98 -7.78 -0.51
N ALA A 6 6.34 -7.24 -1.68
CA ALA A 6 5.76 -7.63 -2.98
C ALA A 6 6.24 -9.02 -3.41
N VAL A 7 7.53 -9.31 -3.30
CA VAL A 7 8.10 -10.64 -3.59
C VAL A 7 7.53 -11.70 -2.64
N GLU A 8 7.35 -11.38 -1.37
CA GLU A 8 6.69 -12.26 -0.40
C GLU A 8 5.24 -12.54 -0.79
N MET A 9 4.47 -11.51 -1.15
CA MET A 9 3.09 -11.70 -1.60
C MET A 9 3.00 -12.58 -2.85
N LEU A 10 3.84 -12.31 -3.86
CA LEU A 10 3.89 -13.10 -5.09
C LEU A 10 4.30 -14.55 -4.81
N SER A 11 5.25 -14.75 -3.89
CA SER A 11 5.67 -16.08 -3.44
C SER A 11 4.53 -16.82 -2.74
N GLU A 12 3.75 -16.14 -1.89
CA GLU A 12 2.58 -16.74 -1.23
C GLU A 12 1.50 -17.12 -2.23
N VAL A 13 1.28 -16.31 -3.26
CA VAL A 13 0.35 -16.65 -4.36
C VAL A 13 0.78 -17.96 -5.00
N VAL A 14 2.03 -18.09 -5.43
CA VAL A 14 2.54 -19.32 -6.06
C VAL A 14 2.48 -20.51 -5.12
N ILE A 15 2.86 -20.35 -3.85
CA ILE A 15 2.86 -21.47 -2.88
C ILE A 15 1.43 -21.96 -2.65
N ARG A 16 0.49 -21.05 -2.36
CA ARG A 16 -0.89 -21.43 -2.04
C ARG A 16 -1.66 -21.90 -3.27
N SER A 17 -1.27 -21.46 -4.47
CA SER A 17 -1.88 -21.95 -5.71
C SER A 17 -1.37 -23.32 -6.12
N THR A 18 -0.25 -23.81 -5.59
CA THR A 18 0.33 -25.14 -5.92
C THR A 18 -0.66 -26.30 -5.70
N ASP A 19 -1.60 -26.15 -4.76
CA ASP A 19 -2.64 -27.17 -4.48
C ASP A 19 -3.79 -27.17 -5.52
N LYS A 20 -3.75 -26.25 -6.49
CA LYS A 20 -4.69 -26.17 -7.62
C LYS A 20 -3.94 -26.07 -8.95
N GLU A 21 -4.53 -26.61 -10.01
CA GLU A 21 -3.98 -26.46 -11.37
C GLU A 21 -4.02 -25.00 -11.88
N SER A 22 -4.84 -24.12 -11.29
CA SER A 22 -4.95 -22.72 -11.72
C SER A 22 -5.37 -21.74 -10.61
N PHE A 23 -4.91 -20.51 -10.74
CA PHE A 23 -5.33 -19.36 -9.94
C PHE A 23 -6.72 -18.93 -10.42
N ASP A 24 -7.66 -18.70 -9.50
CA ASP A 24 -8.97 -18.15 -9.79
C ASP A 24 -9.38 -17.12 -8.71
N LEU A 25 -10.29 -16.20 -9.03
CA LEU A 25 -10.67 -15.10 -8.14
C LEU A 25 -11.44 -15.56 -6.88
N ASP A 26 -12.20 -16.65 -6.96
CA ASP A 26 -12.95 -17.18 -5.81
C ASP A 26 -11.99 -17.87 -4.83
N TRP A 27 -10.99 -18.58 -5.35
CA TRP A 27 -9.87 -19.10 -4.58
C TRP A 27 -9.06 -17.99 -3.92
N TYR A 28 -8.78 -16.90 -4.64
CA TYR A 28 -8.05 -15.77 -4.07
C TYR A 28 -8.84 -15.17 -2.90
N LYS A 29 -10.15 -14.94 -3.09
CA LYS A 29 -11.05 -14.45 -2.05
C LYS A 29 -11.01 -15.35 -0.82
N LYS A 30 -11.17 -16.66 -0.99
CA LYS A 30 -11.11 -17.62 0.12
C LYS A 30 -9.75 -17.60 0.81
N SER A 31 -8.68 -17.78 0.04
CA SER A 31 -7.32 -18.00 0.57
C SER A 31 -6.67 -16.76 1.19
N PHE A 32 -6.98 -15.56 0.69
CA PHE A 32 -6.31 -14.31 1.10
C PHE A 32 -7.22 -13.33 1.86
N ILE A 33 -8.53 -13.58 1.89
CA ILE A 33 -9.49 -12.73 2.60
C ILE A 33 -10.26 -13.52 3.66
N GLU A 34 -10.90 -14.63 3.31
CA GLU A 34 -11.75 -15.37 4.25
C GLU A 34 -10.93 -16.15 5.29
N ASP A 35 -9.91 -16.88 4.83
CA ASP A 35 -9.04 -17.72 5.65
C ASP A 35 -7.86 -16.94 6.27
N GLU A 36 -7.76 -15.63 6.01
CA GLU A 36 -6.66 -14.81 6.52
C GLU A 36 -6.81 -14.52 8.03
N VAL A 37 -5.74 -14.79 8.76
CA VAL A 37 -5.72 -14.63 10.21
C VAL A 37 -5.54 -13.17 10.59
N LYS A 38 -4.66 -12.45 9.87
CA LYS A 38 -4.26 -11.08 10.18
C LYS A 38 -5.14 -10.05 9.47
N LYS A 39 -5.83 -9.22 10.25
CA LYS A 39 -6.78 -8.20 9.75
C LYS A 39 -6.15 -7.24 8.73
N GLU A 40 -4.90 -6.85 8.93
CA GLU A 40 -4.16 -5.92 8.08
C GLU A 40 -3.95 -6.51 6.69
N ARG A 41 -3.55 -7.79 6.64
CA ARG A 41 -3.39 -8.53 5.39
C ARG A 41 -4.73 -8.74 4.70
N GLN A 42 -5.74 -9.11 5.47
CA GLN A 42 -7.12 -9.29 5.00
C GLN A 42 -7.64 -8.02 4.31
N ALA A 43 -7.47 -6.86 4.95
CA ALA A 43 -7.84 -5.56 4.39
C ALA A 43 -7.04 -5.24 3.12
N ALA A 44 -5.74 -5.49 3.11
CA ALA A 44 -4.90 -5.26 1.94
C ALA A 44 -5.32 -6.12 0.74
N HIS A 45 -5.56 -7.41 0.95
CA HIS A 45 -5.98 -8.34 -0.09
C HIS A 45 -7.39 -8.07 -0.60
N GLY A 46 -8.27 -7.56 0.27
CA GLY A 46 -9.61 -7.11 -0.12
C GLY A 46 -9.67 -5.75 -0.81
N GLY A 47 -8.54 -5.10 -1.08
CA GLY A 47 -8.55 -3.84 -1.80
C GLY A 47 -8.74 -2.58 -0.93
N THR A 48 -8.49 -2.67 0.38
CA THR A 48 -8.70 -1.55 1.31
C THR A 48 -7.60 -1.45 2.37
N SER A 49 -7.81 -0.64 3.43
CA SER A 49 -6.87 -0.51 4.55
C SER A 49 -7.61 -0.43 5.89
N ILE A 50 -6.94 -0.87 6.96
CA ILE A 50 -7.46 -0.75 8.33
C ILE A 50 -7.80 0.71 8.68
N LYS A 51 -6.99 1.68 8.21
CA LYS A 51 -7.24 3.10 8.43
C LYS A 51 -8.53 3.55 7.73
N SER A 52 -8.73 3.15 6.48
CA SER A 52 -9.95 3.46 5.72
C SER A 52 -11.19 2.86 6.38
N ILE A 53 -11.11 1.59 6.80
CA ILE A 53 -12.19 0.90 7.51
C ILE A 53 -12.49 1.59 8.83
N SER A 54 -11.46 1.92 9.63
CA SER A 54 -11.61 2.63 10.90
C SER A 54 -12.27 4.00 10.71
N ASN A 55 -11.84 4.78 9.71
CA ASN A 55 -12.43 6.08 9.42
C ASN A 55 -13.92 5.98 9.06
N LYS A 56 -14.29 4.97 8.27
CA LYS A 56 -15.65 4.73 7.76
C LYS A 56 -16.58 4.10 8.80
N ARG A 57 -16.15 3.02 9.46
CA ARG A 57 -16.96 2.20 10.36
C ARG A 57 -16.75 2.52 11.84
N LYS A 58 -15.79 3.40 12.16
CA LYS A 58 -15.36 3.75 13.53
C LYS A 58 -14.93 2.54 14.37
N THR A 59 -14.55 1.43 13.71
CA THR A 59 -14.14 0.19 14.37
C THR A 59 -13.21 -0.63 13.47
N THR A 60 -12.45 -1.53 14.10
CA THR A 60 -11.52 -2.47 13.45
C THR A 60 -11.70 -3.90 13.97
N LYS A 61 -12.91 -4.24 14.44
CA LYS A 61 -13.29 -5.62 14.80
C LYS A 61 -13.05 -6.56 13.60
N LYS A 62 -12.62 -7.81 13.86
CA LYS A 62 -12.24 -8.76 12.80
C LYS A 62 -13.37 -8.99 11.79
N SER A 63 -14.59 -9.19 12.29
CA SER A 63 -15.79 -9.36 11.47
C SER A 63 -16.08 -8.16 10.57
N VAL A 64 -15.96 -6.94 11.09
CA VAL A 64 -16.16 -5.71 10.30
C VAL A 64 -15.07 -5.53 9.24
N VAL A 65 -13.83 -5.87 9.57
CA VAL A 65 -12.75 -5.87 8.59
C VAL A 65 -13.01 -6.90 7.50
N LEU A 66 -13.53 -8.08 7.82
CA LEU A 66 -13.87 -9.12 6.84
C LEU A 66 -14.97 -8.66 5.91
N GLU A 67 -16.07 -8.18 6.46
CA GLU A 67 -17.19 -7.62 5.71
C GLU A 67 -16.73 -6.54 4.71
N GLU A 68 -15.98 -5.54 5.19
CA GLU A 68 -15.53 -4.43 4.32
C GLU A 68 -14.46 -4.88 3.32
N SER A 69 -13.62 -5.86 3.66
CA SER A 69 -12.61 -6.41 2.73
C SER A 69 -13.28 -7.18 1.61
N LEU A 70 -14.29 -8.02 1.92
CA LEU A 70 -15.06 -8.75 0.92
C LEU A 70 -15.84 -7.76 0.04
N ARG A 71 -16.52 -6.78 0.63
CA ARG A 71 -17.25 -5.75 -0.12
C ARG A 71 -16.34 -4.99 -1.10
N SER A 72 -15.16 -4.61 -0.65
CA SER A 72 -14.18 -3.88 -1.48
C SER A 72 -13.63 -4.78 -2.59
N PHE A 73 -13.35 -6.05 -2.30
CA PHE A 73 -12.92 -7.03 -3.29
C PHE A 73 -13.97 -7.21 -4.40
N GLU A 74 -15.24 -7.39 -4.02
CA GLU A 74 -16.34 -7.54 -4.98
C GLU A 74 -16.50 -6.30 -5.87
N ALA A 75 -16.35 -5.10 -5.31
CA ALA A 75 -16.40 -3.86 -6.09
C ALA A 75 -15.27 -3.81 -7.14
N VAL A 76 -14.04 -4.16 -6.75
CA VAL A 76 -12.90 -4.22 -7.68
C VAL A 76 -13.12 -5.29 -8.74
N ARG A 77 -13.59 -6.49 -8.34
CA ARG A 77 -13.89 -7.59 -9.25
C ARG A 77 -14.91 -7.18 -10.30
N ASN A 78 -15.98 -6.50 -9.90
CA ASN A 78 -17.02 -6.03 -10.83
C ASN A 78 -16.47 -5.00 -11.81
N ILE A 79 -15.72 -4.00 -11.33
CA ILE A 79 -15.08 -3.00 -12.19
C ILE A 79 -14.14 -3.67 -13.20
N VAL A 80 -13.33 -4.64 -12.74
CA VAL A 80 -12.40 -5.37 -13.61
C VAL A 80 -13.16 -6.19 -14.65
N ASN A 81 -14.27 -6.84 -14.27
CA ASN A 81 -15.11 -7.57 -15.21
C ASN A 81 -15.76 -6.64 -16.25
N GLU A 82 -16.21 -5.45 -15.85
CA GLU A 82 -16.74 -4.44 -16.77
C GLU A 82 -15.67 -3.93 -17.76
N LEU A 83 -14.40 -3.82 -17.32
CA LEU A 83 -13.27 -3.43 -18.17
C LEU A 83 -12.78 -4.55 -19.09
N SER A 84 -13.18 -5.80 -18.84
CA SER A 84 -12.69 -6.97 -19.59
C SER A 84 -13.37 -7.18 -20.95
N ASP A 85 -14.32 -6.32 -21.31
CA ASP A 85 -14.96 -6.26 -22.64
C ASP A 85 -14.10 -5.49 -23.67
N THR A 86 -12.77 -5.57 -23.54
CA THR A 86 -11.80 -4.87 -24.39
C THR A 86 -10.93 -5.89 -25.14
N GLU A 87 -10.39 -5.51 -26.30
CA GLU A 87 -9.43 -6.35 -27.07
C GLU A 87 -8.08 -6.53 -26.35
N LEU A 88 -7.92 -5.97 -25.15
CA LEU A 88 -6.70 -6.02 -24.36
C LEU A 88 -6.52 -7.40 -23.74
N SER A 89 -5.39 -8.07 -24.02
CA SER A 89 -4.98 -9.29 -23.32
C SER A 89 -3.75 -9.02 -22.46
N LEU A 90 -3.82 -9.42 -21.19
CA LEU A 90 -2.70 -9.40 -20.25
C LEU A 90 -2.57 -10.79 -19.65
N LYS A 91 -1.36 -11.35 -19.68
CA LYS A 91 -1.04 -12.62 -19.04
C LYS A 91 0.11 -12.41 -18.06
N LEU A 92 -0.19 -12.50 -16.77
CA LEU A 92 0.83 -12.51 -15.73
C LEU A 92 1.20 -13.96 -15.41
N SER A 93 2.50 -14.24 -15.27
CA SER A 93 2.99 -15.54 -14.84
C SER A 93 4.04 -15.35 -13.76
N ILE A 94 3.93 -16.10 -12.68
CA ILE A 94 4.86 -16.06 -11.56
C ILE A 94 5.43 -17.47 -11.40
N GLU A 95 6.75 -17.56 -11.27
CA GLU A 95 7.45 -18.82 -11.10
C GLU A 95 8.34 -18.77 -9.85
N ARG A 96 8.30 -19.85 -9.06
CA ARG A 96 9.16 -20.03 -7.89
C ARG A 96 9.52 -21.51 -7.75
N ARG A 97 10.82 -21.82 -7.83
CA ARG A 97 11.37 -23.19 -7.62
C ARG A 97 10.57 -24.26 -8.38
N ASN A 98 10.43 -24.09 -9.70
CA ASN A 98 9.70 -24.97 -10.64
C ASN A 98 8.17 -25.03 -10.47
N VAL A 99 7.58 -24.26 -9.56
CA VAL A 99 6.13 -24.06 -9.50
C VAL A 99 5.80 -22.79 -10.28
N LYS A 100 4.93 -22.93 -11.28
CA LYS A 100 4.48 -21.82 -12.13
C LYS A 100 2.98 -21.64 -11.99
N THR A 101 2.55 -20.41 -11.86
CA THR A 101 1.14 -20.04 -11.87
C THR A 101 0.94 -18.91 -12.87
N SER A 102 0.00 -19.10 -13.79
CA SER A 102 -0.40 -18.08 -14.76
C SER A 102 -1.80 -17.58 -14.47
N MET A 103 -2.03 -16.29 -14.73
CA MET A 103 -3.28 -15.60 -14.52
C MET A 103 -3.79 -15.00 -15.83
N ASN A 104 -5.11 -14.92 -15.97
CA ASN A 104 -5.76 -14.16 -17.04
C ASN A 104 -5.76 -12.64 -16.73
N LEU A 105 -6.36 -11.84 -17.62
CA LEU A 105 -6.45 -10.39 -17.48
C LEU A 105 -7.04 -9.97 -16.12
N ASN A 106 -8.21 -10.52 -15.77
CA ASN A 106 -8.98 -10.08 -14.60
C ASN A 106 -8.25 -10.43 -13.30
N GLU A 107 -7.71 -11.65 -13.24
CA GLU A 107 -6.88 -12.12 -12.13
C GLU A 107 -5.62 -11.27 -11.94
N SER A 108 -4.95 -10.93 -13.05
CA SER A 108 -3.76 -10.10 -13.05
C SER A 108 -4.07 -8.70 -12.52
N LEU A 109 -5.18 -8.08 -12.96
CA LEU A 109 -5.59 -6.75 -12.53
C LEU A 109 -5.94 -6.70 -11.04
N VAL A 110 -6.64 -7.71 -10.54
CA VAL A 110 -6.95 -7.83 -9.10
C VAL A 110 -5.67 -7.97 -8.27
N LEU A 111 -4.71 -8.81 -8.71
CA LEU A 111 -3.45 -8.99 -8.00
C LEU A 111 -2.59 -7.71 -8.00
N ILE A 112 -2.54 -7.00 -9.13
CA ILE A 112 -1.83 -5.72 -9.25
C ILE A 112 -2.45 -4.68 -8.31
N ASN A 113 -3.78 -4.60 -8.23
CA ASN A 113 -4.45 -3.67 -7.32
C ASN A 113 -4.11 -3.95 -5.85
N ALA A 114 -4.10 -5.23 -5.46
CA ALA A 114 -3.71 -5.63 -4.11
C ALA A 114 -2.24 -5.26 -3.79
N LEU A 115 -1.32 -5.43 -4.74
CA LEU A 115 0.08 -4.98 -4.61
C LEU A 115 0.18 -3.44 -4.46
N ALA A 116 -0.56 -2.68 -5.26
CA ALA A 116 -0.58 -1.22 -5.20
C ALA A 116 -1.07 -0.71 -3.83
N LEU A 117 -2.05 -1.39 -3.24
CA LEU A 117 -2.56 -1.06 -1.92
C LEU A 117 -1.61 -1.43 -0.80
N ARG A 118 -0.94 -2.59 -0.87
CA ARG A 118 0.16 -2.91 0.06
C ARG A 118 1.25 -1.83 0.02
N ARG A 119 1.60 -1.33 -1.17
CA ARG A 119 2.53 -0.20 -1.32
C ARG A 119 2.07 1.03 -0.56
N ASN A 120 0.79 1.40 -0.71
CA ASN A 120 0.21 2.57 -0.05
C ASN A 120 0.19 2.43 1.48
N GLN A 121 -0.09 1.22 1.99
CA GLN A 121 -0.02 0.94 3.44
C GLN A 121 1.40 1.07 3.99
N ILE A 122 2.41 0.56 3.29
CA ILE A 122 3.83 0.68 3.67
C ILE A 122 4.28 2.15 3.63
N ARG A 123 3.83 2.92 2.62
CA ARG A 123 4.09 4.36 2.52
C ARG A 123 3.50 5.15 3.69
N GLY A 124 2.34 4.78 4.21
CA GLY A 124 1.67 5.54 5.28
C GLY A 124 2.37 5.50 6.65
N GLY A 125 2.88 4.34 7.06
CA GLY A 125 3.44 4.14 8.41
C GLY A 125 4.97 4.11 8.47
N ARG A 126 5.59 3.21 7.69
CA ARG A 126 7.04 2.97 7.75
C ARG A 126 7.82 3.99 6.94
N TRP A 127 7.32 4.41 5.78
CA TRP A 127 7.98 5.46 4.99
C TRP A 127 7.86 6.84 5.63
N SER A 128 6.78 7.17 6.36
CA SER A 128 6.75 8.45 7.10
C SER A 128 7.76 8.49 8.24
N SER A 129 8.03 7.34 8.87
CA SER A 129 9.04 7.21 9.93
C SER A 129 10.46 7.13 9.36
N PHE A 130 10.65 6.49 8.20
CA PHE A 130 11.93 6.43 7.50
C PHE A 130 12.28 7.78 6.86
N GLY A 131 11.30 8.45 6.26
CA GLY A 131 11.36 9.84 5.79
C GLY A 131 11.78 10.75 6.92
N LYS A 132 11.05 10.79 8.06
CA LYS A 132 11.47 11.59 9.22
C LYS A 132 12.88 11.27 9.72
N ARG A 133 13.29 10.00 9.78
CA ARG A 133 14.62 9.60 10.25
C ARG A 133 15.75 9.86 9.26
N VAL A 134 15.47 10.03 7.97
CA VAL A 134 16.48 10.26 6.93
C VAL A 134 16.46 11.71 6.45
N GLU A 135 15.27 12.26 6.20
CA GLU A 135 15.04 13.65 5.79
C GLU A 135 15.47 14.63 6.88
N GLN A 136 15.21 14.38 8.16
CA GLN A 136 15.59 15.32 9.22
C GLN A 136 17.13 15.43 9.37
N PRO A 137 17.91 14.33 9.49
CA PRO A 137 19.37 14.44 9.48
C PRO A 137 19.93 15.00 8.17
N LEU A 138 19.33 14.66 7.02
CA LEU A 138 19.77 15.16 5.72
C LEU A 138 19.54 16.67 5.58
N LEU A 139 18.36 17.17 5.97
CA LEU A 139 18.03 18.59 5.95
C LEU A 139 18.93 19.36 6.92
N ILE A 140 19.17 18.83 8.13
CA ILE A 140 20.12 19.40 9.08
C ILE A 140 21.53 19.43 8.48
N ALA A 141 21.96 18.36 7.81
CA ALA A 141 23.26 18.32 7.14
C ALA A 141 23.35 19.36 6.02
N MET A 142 22.32 19.51 5.20
CA MET A 142 22.25 20.54 4.15
C MET A 142 22.29 21.94 4.76
N CYS A 143 21.47 22.24 5.78
CA CYS A 143 21.47 23.52 6.46
C CYS A 143 22.85 23.86 7.06
N ARG A 144 23.57 22.86 7.61
CA ARG A 144 24.94 23.03 8.09
C ARG A 144 25.94 23.31 6.96
N ILE A 145 25.85 22.57 5.85
CA ILE A 145 26.71 22.77 4.66
C ILE A 145 26.51 24.18 4.09
N PHE A 146 25.27 24.64 4.01
CA PHE A 146 24.92 25.98 3.54
C PHE A 146 25.00 27.07 4.63
N LYS A 147 25.55 26.75 5.81
CA LYS A 147 25.76 27.68 6.94
C LYS A 147 24.49 28.46 7.36
N VAL A 148 23.33 27.83 7.25
CA VAL A 148 22.07 28.39 7.75
C VAL A 148 22.18 28.51 9.29
N PRO A 149 21.76 29.63 9.90
CA PRO A 149 21.75 29.77 11.34
C PRO A 149 20.90 28.68 12.04
N PRO A 150 21.38 28.04 13.11
CA PRO A 150 20.67 26.95 13.81
C PRO A 150 19.25 27.32 14.28
N ALA A 151 19.03 28.58 14.66
CA ALA A 151 17.71 29.09 15.07
C ALA A 151 16.63 28.94 13.99
N ASN A 152 17.01 28.83 12.72
CA ASN A 152 16.08 28.78 11.60
C ASN A 152 15.63 27.36 11.23
N TYR A 153 16.24 26.31 11.81
CA TYR A 153 15.88 24.92 11.50
C TYR A 153 15.87 23.98 12.73
N LEU A 154 16.40 24.40 13.88
CA LEU A 154 16.23 23.70 15.16
C LEU A 154 14.99 24.24 15.87
N CYS A 155 13.80 23.86 15.40
CA CYS A 155 12.58 24.11 16.16
C CYS A 155 12.43 22.98 17.20
N GLY A 156 12.61 23.29 18.49
CA GLY A 156 12.28 22.35 19.57
C GLY A 156 10.79 21.98 19.53
N GLU A 157 10.43 20.78 20.03
CA GLU A 157 9.10 20.16 19.94
C GLU A 157 7.92 21.12 20.22
N ARG A 158 7.48 21.87 19.20
CA ARG A 158 6.25 22.66 19.26
C ARG A 158 5.12 21.75 18.77
N LYS A 159 4.38 21.17 19.72
CA LYS A 159 3.14 20.45 19.45
C LYS A 159 2.20 21.35 18.63
N GLY A 160 2.01 21.03 17.35
CA GLY A 160 0.91 21.58 16.55
C GLY A 160 1.27 22.17 15.19
N LEU A 161 2.55 22.40 14.88
CA LEU A 161 2.96 22.81 13.53
C LEU A 161 3.45 21.58 12.78
N ARG A 162 2.75 21.24 11.68
CA ARG A 162 3.24 20.25 10.72
C ARG A 162 4.53 20.83 10.13
N GLU A 163 5.65 20.18 10.41
CA GLU A 163 6.95 20.58 9.86
C GLU A 163 6.91 20.55 8.33
N VAL A 164 7.53 21.56 7.73
CA VAL A 164 7.71 21.86 6.29
C VAL A 164 6.48 22.28 5.48
N ASP A 165 5.93 23.45 5.81
CA ASP A 165 5.45 24.39 4.79
C ASP A 165 6.56 25.43 4.56
N PHE A 166 7.25 25.36 3.41
CA PHE A 166 8.16 26.43 3.00
C PHE A 166 7.32 27.66 2.65
N HIS A 167 7.39 28.70 3.47
CA HIS A 167 6.87 30.01 3.09
C HIS A 167 7.98 30.79 2.39
N TYR A 168 7.72 31.21 1.15
CA TYR A 168 8.50 32.28 0.53
C TYR A 168 8.25 33.56 1.34
N LEU A 169 9.30 34.07 1.99
CA LEU A 169 9.30 35.45 2.43
C LEU A 169 9.56 36.29 1.18
N THR A 170 8.51 36.88 0.61
CA THR A 170 8.67 37.99 -0.32
C THR A 170 9.34 39.14 0.42
N GLU A 171 10.36 39.70 -0.23
CA GLU A 171 11.28 40.70 0.31
C GLU A 171 10.57 41.91 0.91
N VAL A 172 11.23 42.45 1.94
CA VAL A 172 10.92 43.69 2.63
C VAL A 172 11.03 44.85 1.64
N GLU A 173 9.91 45.46 1.26
CA GLU A 173 9.94 46.83 0.74
C GLU A 173 10.28 47.76 1.92
N THR A 174 11.50 48.29 1.86
CA THR A 174 11.94 49.44 2.64
C THR A 174 11.42 50.69 1.93
N GLY A 175 10.61 51.47 2.65
CA GLY A 175 10.09 52.78 2.24
C GLY A 175 9.37 53.44 3.39
#